data_AF-A0A9P3J6C5-F1
#
_entry.id   AF-A0A9P3J6C5-F1
#
_cell.length_a   1.000
_cell.length_b   1.000
_cell.length_c   1.000
_cell.angle_alpha   90.00
_cell.angle_beta   90.00
_cell.angle_gamma   90.00
#
_symmetry.space_group_name_H-M   'P 1'
#
loop_
_entity.id
_entity.type
_entity.pdbx_description
1 polymer ?
#
loop_
_entity_poly.entity_id
_entity_poly.type
_entity_poly.pdbx_seq_one_letter_code
_entity_poly.pdbx_strand_id
1 'polypeptide(L)'
;MQKARRLLLALTLVAALLGAVEAAAALLISLCMPSLFTADPAVVAQIVRISPALAVSLVLNPIVLSSEGALLASRDVAYMASTMTVAMLIGALLLRAAQHWGLSLAGNWWILVLFNSMRLTAAAMRLTSRQGIFSKGGLPQPMHA
;
A
#
# COMPACT_ATOMS: atom_id res chain seq x y z
N MET A 1 -17.30 6.56 18.19
CA MET A 1 -16.06 7.18 17.69
C MET A 1 -14.79 6.43 18.11
N GLN A 2 -14.51 6.20 19.40
CA GLN A 2 -13.31 5.47 19.82
C GLN A 2 -13.25 4.01 19.33
N LYS A 3 -14.38 3.30 19.26
CA LYS A 3 -14.43 1.89 18.82
C LYS A 3 -13.99 1.71 17.36
N ALA A 4 -14.49 2.54 16.43
CA ALA A 4 -14.09 2.50 15.02
C ALA A 4 -12.62 2.86 14.81
N ARG A 5 -12.12 3.86 15.55
CA ARG A 5 -10.70 4.25 15.53
C ARG A 5 -9.79 3.14 16.05
N ARG A 6 -10.15 2.51 17.17
CA ARG A 6 -9.41 1.38 17.73
C ARG A 6 -9.42 0.18 16.78
N LEU A 7 -10.55 -0.09 16.13
CA LEU A 7 -10.65 -1.15 15.12
C LEU A 7 -9.73 -0.88 13.93
N LEU A 8 -9.76 0.35 13.38
CA LEU A 8 -8.92 0.70 12.23
C LEU A 8 -7.42 0.63 12.57
N LEU A 9 -7.02 1.15 13.73
CA LEU A 9 -5.64 1.02 14.22
C LEU A 9 -5.23 -0.44 14.46
N ALA A 10 -6.12 -1.25 15.04
CA ALA A 10 -5.86 -2.68 15.24
C ALA A 10 -5.71 -3.41 13.90
N LEU A 11 -6.56 -3.13 12.91
CA LEU A 11 -6.47 -3.70 11.58
C LEU A 11 -5.15 -3.30 10.89
N THR A 12 -4.75 -2.03 10.98
CA THR A 12 -3.47 -1.57 10.44
C THR A 12 -2.30 -2.25 11.12
N LEU A 13 -2.33 -2.40 12.45
CA LEU A 13 -1.27 -3.09 13.20
C LEU A 13 -1.18 -4.58 12.83
N VAL A 14 -2.31 -5.28 12.77
CA VAL A 14 -2.34 -6.70 12.37
C VAL A 14 -1.86 -6.86 10.93
N ALA A 15 -2.31 -6.00 10.02
CA ALA A 15 -1.86 -6.01 8.62
C ALA A 15 -0.35 -5.75 8.51
N ALA A 16 0.19 -4.82 9.29
CA ALA A 16 1.63 -4.55 9.32
C ALA A 16 2.43 -5.74 9.86
N LEU A 17 1.94 -6.42 10.91
CA LEU A 17 2.57 -7.62 11.46
C LEU A 17 2.57 -8.78 10.46
N LEU A 18 1.43 -9.05 9.83
CA LEU A 18 1.32 -10.09 8.79
C LEU A 18 2.24 -9.78 7.61
N GLY A 19 2.23 -8.54 7.13
CA GLY A 19 3.10 -8.09 6.05
C GLY A 19 4.58 -8.18 6.42
N ALA A 20 4.96 -7.91 7.68
CA ALA A 20 6.32 -8.07 8.17
C ALA A 20 6.76 -9.54 8.19
N VAL A 21 5.86 -10.46 8.59
CA VAL A 21 6.12 -11.91 8.55
C VAL A 21 6.29 -12.39 7.11
N GLU A 22 5.42 -11.97 6.18
CA GLU A 22 5.54 -12.29 4.75
C GLU A 22 6.84 -11.72 4.14
N ALA A 23 7.17 -10.47 4.46
CA ALA A 23 8.40 -9.84 4.00
C ALA A 23 9.65 -10.54 4.52
N ALA A 24 9.66 -10.93 5.80
CA ALA A 24 10.76 -11.69 6.39
C ALA A 24 10.91 -13.07 5.72
N ALA A 25 9.81 -13.78 5.51
CA ALA A 25 9.81 -15.06 4.81
C ALA A 25 10.33 -14.91 3.37
N ALA A 26 9.85 -13.91 2.63
CA ALA A 26 10.28 -13.65 1.26
C ALA A 26 11.78 -13.30 1.17
N LEU A 27 12.29 -12.48 2.09
CA LEU A 27 13.72 -12.15 2.17
C LEU A 27 14.56 -13.39 2.51
N LEU A 28 14.14 -14.18 3.50
CA LEU A 28 14.84 -15.40 3.90
C LEU A 28 14.92 -16.38 2.74
N ILE A 29 13.80 -16.62 2.05
CA ILE A 29 13.78 -17.53 0.90
C ILE A 29 14.66 -16.99 -0.24
N SER A 30 14.54 -15.69 -0.55
CA SER A 30 15.26 -15.08 -1.67
C SER A 30 16.77 -14.97 -1.45
N LEU A 31 17.21 -14.83 -0.21
CA LEU A 31 18.64 -14.68 0.15
C LEU A 31 19.30 -16.02 0.51
N CYS A 32 18.60 -16.88 1.27
CA CYS A 32 19.18 -18.10 1.81
C CYS A 32 18.87 -19.35 0.97
N MET A 33 17.77 -19.33 0.19
CA MET A 33 17.33 -20.47 -0.60
C MET A 33 16.93 -20.11 -2.04
N PRO A 34 17.69 -19.26 -2.76
CA PRO A 34 17.33 -18.89 -4.14
C PRO A 34 17.37 -20.09 -5.10
N SER A 35 18.14 -21.13 -4.76
CA SER A 35 18.24 -22.40 -5.50
C SER A 35 16.96 -23.25 -5.47
N LEU A 36 15.99 -22.94 -4.61
CA LEU A 36 14.67 -23.59 -4.63
C LEU A 36 13.91 -23.31 -5.93
N PHE A 37 14.11 -22.13 -6.52
CA PHE A 37 13.35 -21.68 -7.69
C PHE A 37 14.14 -21.78 -8.99
N THR A 38 15.47 -21.66 -8.93
CA THR A 38 16.31 -21.65 -10.13
C THR A 38 17.75 -22.02 -9.81
N ALA A 39 18.42 -22.69 -10.76
CA ALA A 39 19.85 -22.97 -10.69
C ALA A 39 20.72 -21.93 -11.42
N ASP A 40 20.11 -20.98 -12.16
CA ASP A 40 20.83 -19.98 -12.94
C ASP A 40 21.35 -18.82 -12.05
N PRO A 41 22.68 -18.62 -11.94
CA PRO A 41 23.27 -17.56 -11.13
C PRO A 41 22.82 -16.14 -11.56
N ALA A 42 22.54 -15.93 -12.84
CA ALA A 42 22.09 -14.63 -13.34
C ALA A 42 20.71 -14.27 -12.79
N VAL A 43 19.82 -15.26 -12.69
CA VAL A 43 18.48 -15.09 -12.13
C VAL A 43 18.54 -14.92 -10.61
N VAL A 44 19.41 -15.68 -9.92
CA VAL A 44 19.63 -15.53 -8.47
C VAL A 44 20.06 -14.09 -8.12
N ALA A 45 21.00 -13.52 -8.88
CA ALA A 45 21.46 -12.15 -8.66
C ALA A 45 20.32 -11.12 -8.82
N GLN A 46 19.38 -11.34 -9.76
CA GLN A 46 18.22 -10.47 -9.92
C GLN A 46 17.22 -10.61 -8.77
N ILE A 47 16.94 -11.85 -8.31
CA ILE A 47 16.07 -12.12 -7.18
C ILE A 47 16.56 -11.35 -5.94
N VAL A 48 17.85 -11.48 -5.62
CA VAL A 48 18.47 -10.76 -4.49
C VAL A 48 18.34 -9.24 -4.65
N ARG A 49 18.54 -8.71 -5.87
CA ARG A 49 18.45 -7.27 -6.16
C ARG A 49 17.03 -6.71 -6.02
N ILE A 50 16.02 -7.52 -6.32
CA ILE A 50 14.59 -7.16 -6.25
C ILE A 50 14.02 -7.34 -4.84
N SER A 51 14.61 -8.25 -4.06
CA SER A 51 14.15 -8.67 -2.74
C SER A 51 13.76 -7.52 -1.79
N PRO A 52 14.51 -6.40 -1.69
CA PRO A 52 14.11 -5.29 -0.83
C PRO A 52 12.80 -4.63 -1.27
N ALA A 53 12.63 -4.40 -2.57
CA ALA A 53 11.40 -3.79 -3.10
C ALA A 53 10.21 -4.75 -2.97
N LEU A 54 10.43 -6.05 -3.18
CA LEU A 54 9.44 -7.09 -2.91
C LEU A 54 9.00 -7.07 -1.44
N ALA A 55 9.95 -7.05 -0.50
CA ALA A 55 9.68 -7.03 0.94
C ALA A 55 8.83 -5.81 1.34
N VAL A 56 9.20 -4.62 0.86
CA VAL A 56 8.41 -3.40 1.11
C VAL A 56 6.99 -3.54 0.53
N SER A 57 6.86 -4.07 -0.69
CA SER A 57 5.54 -4.29 -1.30
C SER A 57 4.69 -5.27 -0.48
N LEU A 58 5.27 -6.32 0.08
CA LEU A 58 4.58 -7.30 0.92
C LEU A 58 4.13 -6.71 2.25
N VAL A 59 4.87 -5.77 2.83
CA VAL A 59 4.42 -5.03 4.03
C VAL A 59 3.25 -4.12 3.68
N LEU A 60 3.32 -3.39 2.56
CA LEU A 60 2.32 -2.40 2.18
C LEU A 60 0.99 -3.03 1.75
N ASN A 61 1.03 -4.17 1.06
CA ASN A 61 -0.14 -4.80 0.45
C ASN A 61 -1.30 -5.12 1.43
N PRO A 62 -1.09 -5.83 2.55
CA PRO A 62 -2.17 -6.10 3.51
C PRO A 62 -2.70 -4.81 4.16
N ILE A 63 -1.86 -3.79 4.32
CA ILE A 63 -2.29 -2.49 4.87
C ILE A 63 -3.21 -1.77 3.87
N VAL A 64 -2.84 -1.76 2.59
CA VAL A 64 -3.69 -1.23 1.51
C VAL A 64 -5.00 -1.98 1.44
N LEU A 65 -4.97 -3.31 1.43
CA LEU A 65 -6.17 -4.15 1.32
C LEU A 65 -7.14 -3.94 2.48
N SER A 66 -6.62 -3.85 3.72
CA SER A 66 -7.45 -3.55 4.90
C SER A 66 -8.10 -2.16 4.82
N SER A 67 -7.37 -1.17 4.29
CA SER A 67 -7.85 0.21 4.14
C SER A 67 -8.90 0.33 3.03
N GLU A 68 -8.70 -0.35 1.89
CA GLU A 68 -9.66 -0.42 0.79
C GLU A 68 -10.93 -1.17 1.22
N GLY A 69 -10.79 -2.27 1.98
CA GLY A 69 -11.93 -2.97 2.58
C GLY A 69 -12.75 -2.07 3.51
N ALA A 70 -12.10 -1.22 4.32
CA ALA A 70 -12.78 -0.25 5.17
C ALA A 70 -13.51 0.84 4.34
N LEU A 71 -12.91 1.31 3.24
CA LEU A 71 -13.54 2.27 2.33
C LEU A 71 -14.76 1.67 1.62
N LEU A 72 -14.67 0.43 1.15
CA LEU A 72 -15.79 -0.32 0.56
C LEU A 72 -16.95 -0.48 1.55
N ALA A 73 -16.64 -0.85 2.81
CA ALA A 73 -17.64 -0.95 3.88
C ALA A 73 -18.31 0.41 4.17
N SER A 74 -17.58 1.52 3.95
CA SER A 74 -18.10 2.88 4.12
C SER A 74 -18.87 3.43 2.90
N ARG A 75 -19.12 2.59 1.88
CA ARG A 75 -19.78 2.90 0.61
C ARG A 75 -19.13 4.04 -0.20
N ASP A 76 -17.84 4.30 -0.01
CA ASP A 76 -17.09 5.33 -0.78
C ASP A 76 -16.39 4.75 -2.02
N VAL A 77 -17.12 3.92 -2.78
CA VAL A 77 -16.55 3.13 -3.89
C VAL A 77 -16.12 4.02 -5.06
N ALA A 78 -16.83 5.14 -5.30
CA ALA A 78 -16.51 6.08 -6.37
C ALA A 78 -15.15 6.78 -6.16
N TYR A 79 -14.87 7.22 -4.93
CA TYR A 79 -13.58 7.83 -4.58
C TYR A 79 -12.44 6.81 -4.71
N MET A 80 -12.69 5.57 -4.27
CA MET A 80 -11.73 4.47 -4.41
C MET A 80 -11.43 4.20 -5.90
N ALA A 81 -12.47 4.05 -6.72
CA ALA A 81 -12.31 3.80 -8.16
C ALA A 81 -11.55 4.94 -8.88
N SER A 82 -11.84 6.21 -8.57
CA SER A 82 -11.13 7.34 -9.17
C SER A 82 -9.65 7.37 -8.77
N THR A 83 -9.35 7.15 -7.50
CA THR A 83 -7.96 7.15 -7.01
C THR A 83 -7.17 5.96 -7.54
N MET A 84 -7.80 4.78 -7.64
CA MET A 84 -7.23 3.60 -8.28
C MET A 84 -6.89 3.86 -9.74
N THR A 85 -7.81 4.48 -10.49
CA THR A 85 -7.62 4.78 -11.92
C THR A 85 -6.47 5.78 -12.12
N VAL A 86 -6.44 6.86 -11.34
CA VAL A 86 -5.36 7.87 -11.41
C VAL A 86 -4.01 7.24 -11.06
N ALA A 87 -3.94 6.48 -9.97
CA ALA A 87 -2.71 5.79 -9.58
C ALA A 87 -2.25 4.83 -10.67
N MET A 88 -3.17 4.10 -11.32
CA MET A 88 -2.86 3.13 -12.37
C MET A 88 -2.28 3.83 -13.60
N LEU A 89 -2.86 4.96 -14.01
CA LEU A 89 -2.35 5.76 -15.12
C LEU A 89 -0.94 6.31 -14.83
N ILE A 90 -0.73 6.83 -13.61
CA ILE A 90 0.59 7.32 -13.18
C ILE A 90 1.61 6.18 -13.16
N GLY A 91 1.26 5.03 -12.57
CA GLY A 91 2.12 3.85 -12.52
C GLY A 91 2.47 3.32 -13.91
N ALA A 92 1.50 3.25 -14.82
CA ALA A 92 1.72 2.83 -16.20
C ALA A 92 2.64 3.79 -16.95
N LEU A 93 2.46 5.10 -16.78
CA LEU A 93 3.33 6.11 -17.39
C LEU A 93 4.76 6.03 -16.85
N LEU A 94 4.92 5.85 -15.53
CA LEU A 94 6.23 5.68 -14.90
C LEU A 94 6.93 4.40 -15.38
N LEU A 95 6.22 3.28 -15.49
CA LEU A 95 6.78 2.04 -16.02
C LEU A 95 7.21 2.20 -17.48
N ARG A 96 6.40 2.88 -18.30
CA ARG A 96 6.75 3.15 -19.70
C ARG A 96 7.98 4.06 -19.82
N ALA A 97 8.06 5.11 -18.99
CA ALA A 97 9.23 5.97 -18.92
C ALA A 97 10.48 5.21 -18.45
N ALA A 98 10.32 4.32 -17.46
CA ALA A 98 11.41 3.49 -16.96
C ALA A 98 11.97 2.55 -18.02
N GLN A 99 11.11 1.96 -18.87
CA GLN A 99 11.56 1.18 -20.02
C GLN A 99 12.33 2.02 -21.04
N HIS A 100 11.86 3.24 -21.30
CA HIS A 100 12.55 4.16 -22.21
C HIS A 100 13.93 4.60 -21.67
N TRP A 101 14.09 4.65 -20.35
CA TRP A 101 15.33 5.08 -19.68
C TRP A 101 16.27 3.91 -19.35
N GLY A 102 15.90 2.69 -19.75
CA GLY A 102 16.71 1.49 -19.50
C GLY A 102 16.83 1.14 -18.02
N LEU A 103 15.84 1.49 -17.19
CA LEU A 103 15.86 1.10 -15.78
C LEU A 103 15.93 -0.43 -15.66
N SER A 104 16.81 -0.89 -14.76
CA SER A 104 16.91 -2.31 -14.43
C SER A 104 15.60 -2.86 -13.87
N LEU A 105 15.41 -4.18 -13.94
CA LEU A 105 14.24 -4.86 -13.38
C LEU A 105 13.93 -4.46 -11.93
N ALA A 106 14.96 -4.27 -11.10
CA ALA A 106 14.80 -3.79 -9.73
C ALA A 106 14.18 -2.38 -9.64
N GLY A 107 14.47 -1.51 -10.61
CA GLY A 107 13.85 -0.19 -10.73
C GLY A 107 12.34 -0.27 -10.97
N ASN A 108 11.89 -1.23 -11.79
CA ASN A 108 10.46 -1.45 -12.02
C ASN A 108 9.74 -1.88 -10.73
N TRP A 109 10.38 -2.70 -9.90
CA TRP A 109 9.82 -3.09 -8.61
C TRP A 109 9.68 -1.90 -7.63
N TRP A 110 10.61 -0.95 -7.66
CA TRP A 110 10.46 0.29 -6.89
C TRP A 110 9.30 1.17 -7.37
N ILE A 111 9.01 1.16 -8.67
CA ILE A 111 7.82 1.85 -9.21
C ILE A 111 6.53 1.17 -8.69
N LEU A 112 6.51 -0.16 -8.57
CA LEU A 112 5.39 -0.87 -7.95
C LEU A 112 5.22 -0.54 -6.46
N VAL A 113 6.33 -0.40 -5.72
CA VAL A 113 6.30 0.06 -4.32
C VAL A 113 5.73 1.46 -4.22
N LEU A 114 6.16 2.37 -5.10
CA LEU A 114 5.64 3.73 -5.16
C LEU A 114 4.14 3.75 -5.46
N PHE A 115 3.68 2.95 -6.40
CA PHE A 115 2.26 2.79 -6.73
C PHE A 115 1.43 2.30 -5.52
N ASN A 116 1.90 1.27 -4.81
CA ASN A 116 1.23 0.78 -3.59
C ASN A 116 1.23 1.83 -2.47
N SER A 117 2.29 2.63 -2.37
CA SER A 117 2.40 3.72 -1.40
C SER A 117 1.42 4.87 -1.71
N MET A 118 1.23 5.22 -2.98
CA MET A 118 0.24 6.22 -3.41
C MET A 118 -1.18 5.77 -3.06
N ARG A 119 -1.52 4.49 -3.29
CA ARG A 119 -2.82 3.94 -2.90
C ARG A 119 -3.05 4.00 -1.40
N LEU A 120 -2.04 3.59 -0.61
CA LEU A 120 -2.11 3.62 0.84
C LEU A 120 -2.33 5.03 1.36
N THR A 121 -1.55 5.99 0.86
CA THR A 121 -1.63 7.39 1.27
C THR A 121 -2.98 8.01 0.89
N ALA A 122 -3.50 7.76 -0.32
CA ALA A 122 -4.84 8.22 -0.70
C ALA A 122 -5.94 7.64 0.20
N ALA A 123 -5.88 6.33 0.48
CA ALA A 123 -6.83 5.67 1.38
C ALA A 123 -6.73 6.24 2.81
N ALA A 124 -5.51 6.41 3.32
CA ALA A 124 -5.25 6.97 4.65
C ALA A 124 -5.72 8.43 4.75
N MET A 125 -5.43 9.28 3.76
CA MET A 125 -5.89 10.67 3.69
C MET A 125 -7.43 10.77 3.70
N ARG A 126 -8.13 9.87 3.00
CA ARG A 126 -9.58 9.85 2.99
C ARG A 126 -10.18 9.38 4.32
N LEU A 127 -9.60 8.34 4.90
CA LEU A 127 -10.00 7.82 6.20
C LEU A 127 -9.79 8.87 7.31
N THR A 128 -8.71 9.66 7.25
CA THR A 128 -8.47 10.77 8.19
C THR A 128 -9.31 12.02 7.86
N SER A 129 -9.57 12.32 6.60
CA SER A 129 -10.39 13.46 6.16
C SER A 129 -11.88 13.29 6.48
N ARG A 130 -12.47 12.10 6.27
CA ARG A 130 -13.84 11.79 6.75
C ARG A 130 -13.92 11.99 8.27
N GLN A 131 -12.88 11.63 9.01
CA GLN A 131 -12.82 11.86 10.46
C GLN A 131 -12.74 13.36 10.84
N GLY A 132 -12.19 14.23 9.98
CA GLY A 132 -12.18 15.70 10.18
C GLY A 132 -13.52 16.39 9.90
N ILE A 133 -14.31 15.89 8.95
CA ILE A 133 -15.65 16.43 8.63
C ILE A 133 -16.65 16.09 9.75
N PHE A 134 -16.53 14.94 10.42
CA PHE A 134 -17.37 14.59 11.57
C PHE A 134 -16.99 15.30 12.89
N SER A 135 -15.92 16.11 12.90
CA SER A 135 -15.55 16.95 14.06
C SER A 135 -16.23 18.33 14.06
N LYS A 136 -16.91 18.74 12.99
CA LYS A 136 -17.53 20.08 12.86
C LYS A 136 -19.06 20.11 13.07
N GLY A 137 -19.69 19.01 13.46
CA GLY A 137 -21.15 18.90 13.54
C GLY A 137 -21.78 19.05 14.93
N GLY A 138 -21.11 19.65 15.93
CA GLY A 138 -21.51 19.47 17.34
C GLY A 138 -21.42 20.67 18.27
N LEU A 139 -21.55 21.91 17.80
CA LEU A 139 -21.84 23.02 18.70
C LEU A 139 -23.17 23.67 18.29
N PRO A 140 -24.22 23.55 19.12
CA PRO A 140 -25.40 24.38 18.98
C PRO A 140 -24.98 25.85 19.09
N GLN A 141 -25.39 26.65 18.12
CA GLN A 141 -25.40 28.11 18.25
C GLN A 141 -26.25 28.46 19.48
N PRO A 142 -25.74 29.22 20.47
CA PRO A 142 -26.61 29.79 21.49
C PRO A 142 -27.54 30.80 20.80
N MET A 143 -28.83 30.46 20.72
CA MET A 143 -29.86 31.45 20.45
C MET A 143 -29.93 32.37 21.67
N HIS A 144 -29.38 33.57 21.53
CA HIS A 144 -29.70 34.66 22.43
C HIS A 144 -30.97 35.35 21.92
N ALA A 145 -32.05 35.13 22.67
CA ALA A 145 -33.23 35.98 22.74
C ALA A 145 -32.93 37.24 23.56
#